data_AF-A0A7C3AUQ6-F1
#
_entry.id   AF-A0A7C3AUQ6-F1
#
_cell.length_a   1.000
_cell.length_b   1.000
_cell.length_c   1.000
_cell.angle_alpha   90.00
_cell.angle_beta   90.00
_cell.angle_gamma   90.00
#
_symmetry.space_group_name_H-M   'P 1'
#
loop_
_entity.id
_entity.type
_entity.pdbx_description
1 polymer ?
#
loop_
_entity_poly.entity_id
_entity_poly.type
_entity_poly.pdbx_seq_one_letter_code
_entity_poly.pdbx_strand_id
1 'polypeptide(L)' 'MRSGCIAIGEVCCDGCGRIMRHPERYLAINETDGVEVEEGKTLRYCAECSLSRGYARYEEEKGEWILTFFPK' A
#
# COMPACT_ATOMS: atom_id res chain seq x y z
N MET A 1 -1.43 10.75 -5.01
CA MET A 1 -1.76 9.64 -5.93
C MET A 1 -1.34 8.31 -5.32
N ARG A 2 -2.26 7.34 -5.27
CA ARG A 2 -2.04 5.97 -4.78
C ARG A 2 -1.89 4.99 -5.93
N SER A 3 -0.95 4.06 -5.79
CA SER A 3 -0.73 2.97 -6.73
C SER A 3 -0.58 1.65 -5.99
N GLY A 4 -1.44 0.68 -6.31
CA GLY A 4 -1.24 -0.71 -5.90
C GLY A 4 -0.16 -1.37 -6.75
N CYS A 5 0.83 -1.99 -6.12
CA CYS A 5 1.99 -2.59 -6.78
C CYS A 5 2.21 -4.04 -6.33
N ILE A 6 2.94 -4.80 -7.16
CA ILE A 6 3.47 -6.13 -6.83
C ILE A 6 4.99 -6.03 -6.80
N ALA A 7 5.62 -6.56 -5.75
CA ALA A 7 7.07 -6.61 -5.65
C ALA A 7 7.65 -7.56 -6.70
N ILE A 8 8.64 -7.09 -7.47
CA ILE A 8 9.43 -7.93 -8.39
C ILE A 8 10.79 -8.28 -7.78
N GLY A 9 11.29 -7.44 -6.87
CA GLY A 9 12.50 -7.66 -6.08
C GLY A 9 12.26 -7.36 -4.61
N GLU A 10 13.32 -7.03 -3.87
CA GLU A 10 13.21 -6.61 -2.47
C GLU A 10 12.72 -5.17 -2.37
N VAL A 11 11.63 -4.97 -1.64
CA VAL A 11 11.05 -3.65 -1.37
C VAL A 11 10.90 -3.49 0.14
N CYS A 12 11.53 -2.47 0.73
CA CYS A 12 11.38 -2.19 2.15
C CYS A 12 10.08 -1.43 2.42
N CYS A 13 9.33 -1.84 3.44
CA CYS A 13 8.16 -1.11 3.92
C CYS A 13 8.61 0.08 4.77
N ASP A 14 8.24 1.30 4.36
CA ASP A 14 8.53 2.53 5.09
C ASP A 14 7.77 2.64 6.42
N GLY A 15 6.81 1.75 6.68
CA GLY A 15 6.00 1.74 7.91
C GLY A 15 6.59 0.85 9.01
N CYS A 16 6.94 -0.40 8.69
CA CYS A 16 7.41 -1.40 9.65
C CYS A 16 8.84 -1.89 9.40
N GLY A 17 9.50 -1.45 8.32
CA GLY A 17 10.87 -1.85 7.96
C GLY A 17 11.00 -3.27 7.39
N ARG A 18 9.91 -4.04 7.28
CA ARG A 18 9.93 -5.37 6.69
C ARG A 18 10.30 -5.31 5.21
N ILE A 19 11.10 -6.27 4.75
CA ILE A 19 11.34 -6.51 3.34
C ILE A 19 10.20 -7.33 2.73
N MET A 20 9.57 -6.80 1.70
CA MET A 20 8.58 -7.45 0.85
C MET A 20 9.28 -8.00 -0.39
N ARG A 21 8.95 -9.22 -0.81
CA ARG A 21 9.53 -9.87 -1.99
C ARG A 21 8.44 -10.31 -2.95
N HIS A 22 8.81 -10.68 -4.17
CA HIS A 22 7.85 -11.23 -5.13
C HIS A 22 7.12 -12.47 -4.58
N PRO A 23 5.78 -12.59 -4.71
CA PRO A 23 4.83 -11.71 -5.41
C PRO A 23 3.99 -10.83 -4.44
N GLU A 24 4.56 -10.37 -3.33
CA GLU A 24 3.82 -9.60 -2.32
C GLU A 24 3.30 -8.26 -2.88
N ARG A 25 2.10 -7.87 -2.44
CA ARG A 25 1.48 -6.59 -2.79
C ARG A 25 1.83 -5.49 -1.80
N TYR A 26 2.00 -4.29 -2.31
CA TYR A 26 2.27 -3.09 -1.51
C TYR A 26 1.63 -1.85 -2.14
N LEU A 27 1.47 -0.82 -1.33
CA LEU A 27 1.00 0.49 -1.74
C LEU A 27 2.20 1.41 -1.97
N ALA A 28 2.24 2.08 -3.12
CA ALA A 28 3.05 3.29 -3.31
C ALA A 28 2.14 4.52 -3.21
N ILE A 29 2.52 5.48 -2.35
CA ILE A 29 1.74 6.69 -2.08
C ILE A 29 2.68 7.87 -1.87
N ASN A 30 2.26 9.06 -2.34
CA ASN A 30 2.97 10.30 -2.03
C ASN A 30 2.45 10.89 -0.73
N GLU A 31 3.33 11.06 0.26
CA GLU A 31 2.98 11.59 1.57
C GLU A 31 3.94 12.68 2.05
N THR A 32 3.39 13.60 2.84
CA THR A 32 4.12 14.56 3.66
C THR A 32 3.45 14.59 5.04
N ASP A 33 4.22 14.39 6.11
CA ASP A 33 3.74 14.37 7.50
C ASP A 33 2.54 13.44 7.76
N GLY A 34 2.49 12.29 7.07
CA GLY A 34 1.44 11.28 7.21
C GLY A 34 0.13 11.64 6.50
N VAL A 35 0.12 12.70 5.70
CA VAL A 35 -1.01 13.11 4.86
C VAL A 35 -0.66 12.84 3.41
N GLU A 36 -1.60 12.23 2.67
CA GLU A 36 -1.45 12.05 1.23
C GLU A 36 -1.44 13.41 0.53
N VAL A 37 -0.46 13.60 -0.34
CA VAL A 37 -0.32 14.81 -1.17
C VAL A 37 -0.16 14.43 -2.64
N GLU A 38 -0.45 15.36 -3.54
CA GLU A 38 -0.23 15.15 -4.98
C GLU A 38 1.27 14.95 -5.28
N GLU A 39 2.10 15.87 -4.77
CA GLU A 39 3.55 15.83 -4.92
C GLU A 39 4.20 15.81 -3.53
N GLY A 40 4.86 14.70 -3.22
CA GLY A 40 5.50 14.46 -1.93
C GLY A 40 6.48 13.31 -2.02
N LYS A 41 7.04 12.88 -0.89
CA LYS A 41 7.92 11.71 -0.88
C LYS A 41 7.09 10.47 -1.17
N THR A 42 7.49 9.69 -2.16
CA THR A 42 6.86 8.38 -2.39
C THR A 42 7.29 7.41 -1.29
N LEU A 43 6.32 6.95 -0.52
CA LEU A 43 6.46 5.93 0.52
C LEU A 43 5.84 4.61 0.03
N ARG A 44 6.36 3.50 0.56
CA ARG A 44 5.97 2.13 0.22
C ARG A 44 5.48 1.43 1.47
N TYR A 45 4.23 1.00 1.47
CA TYR A 45 3.62 0.30 2.60
C TYR A 45 3.20 -1.12 2.24
N CYS A 46 3.55 -2.08 3.08
CA CYS A 46 3.00 -3.43 2.96
C CYS A 46 1.47 -3.43 3.12
N ALA A 47 0.82 -4.54 2.77
CA ALA A 47 -0.62 -4.68 2.93
C ALA A 47 -1.10 -4.37 4.36
N GLU A 48 -0.40 -4.88 5.37
CA GLU A 48 -0.73 -4.66 6.80
C GLU A 48 -0.63 -3.18 7.20
N CYS A 49 0.49 -2.51 6.87
CA CYS A 49 0.63 -1.08 7.14
C CYS A 49 -0.42 -0.26 6.41
N SER A 50 -0.74 -0.62 5.16
CA SER A 50 -1.76 0.05 4.37
C SER A 50 -3.15 -0.08 4.99
N LEU A 51 -3.50 -1.26 5.50
CA LEU A 51 -4.76 -1.52 6.24
C LEU A 51 -4.80 -0.71 7.54
N SER A 52 -3.73 -0.76 8.33
CA SER A 52 -3.65 -0.05 9.63
C SER A 52 -3.79 1.47 9.50
N ARG A 53 -3.36 2.03 8.36
CA ARG A 53 -3.42 3.47 8.06
C ARG A 53 -4.70 3.88 7.34
N GLY A 54 -5.59 2.93 7.02
CA GLY A 54 -6.82 3.19 6.28
C GLY A 54 -6.61 3.50 4.79
N TYR A 55 -5.42 3.21 4.24
CA TYR A 55 -5.17 3.35 2.80
C TYR A 55 -5.60 2.14 1.99
N ALA A 56 -5.82 1.01 2.67
CA ALA A 56 -6.35 -0.20 2.06
C ALA A 56 -7.52 -0.76 2.87
N ARG A 57 -8.35 -1.54 2.21
CA ARG A 57 -9.42 -2.32 2.83
C ARG A 57 -9.64 -3.62 2.08
N TYR A 58 -10.26 -4.59 2.74
CA TYR A 58 -10.83 -5.75 2.08
C TYR A 58 -12.27 -5.46 1.70
N GLU A 59 -12.64 -5.76 0.46
CA GLU A 59 -14.02 -5.73 -0.02
C GLU A 59 -14.38 -7.09 -0.63
N GLU A 60 -15.63 -7.46 -0.51
CA GLU A 60 -16.15 -8.65 -1.16
C GLU A 60 -16.55 -8.31 -2.61
N GLU A 61 -15.90 -8.95 -3.56
CA GLU A 61 -16.26 -8.88 -4.98
C GLU A 61 -16.49 -10.29 -5.50
N LYS A 62 -17.69 -10.54 -6.05
CA LYS A 62 -18.07 -11.84 -6.61
C LYS A 62 -17.83 -13.03 -5.65
N GLY A 63 -17.99 -12.81 -4.34
CA GLY A 63 -17.80 -13.84 -3.31
C GLY A 63 -16.35 -14.04 -2.84
N GLU A 64 -15.40 -13.23 -3.32
CA GLU A 64 -14.01 -13.26 -2.90
C GLU A 64 -13.60 -11.97 -2.16
N TRP A 65 -12.76 -12.12 -1.14
CA TRP A 65 -12.19 -10.97 -0.42
C TRP A 65 -10.98 -10.40 -1.16
N ILE A 66 -11.14 -9.21 -1.72
CA ILE A 66 -10.10 -8.50 -2.48
C ILE A 66 -9.56 -7.35 -1.65
N LEU A 67 -8.22 -7.28 -1.53
CA LEU A 67 -7.54 -6.11 -0.97
C LEU A 67 -7.50 -4.99 -2.03
N THR A 68 -8.09 -3.84 -1.68
CA THR A 68 -8.22 -2.67 -2.53
C THR A 68 -7.52 -1.46 -1.88
N PHE A 69 -6.72 -0.74 -2.66
CA PHE A 69 -5.90 0.41 -2.23
C PHE A 69 -6.50 1.79 -2.58
N PHE A 70 -7.67 1.82 -3.21
CA PHE A 70 -8.26 3.04 -3.73
C PHE A 70 -9.21 3.71 -2.71
N PRO A 71 -9.24 5.05 -2.66
CA PRO A 71 -10.30 5.77 -1.96
C PRO A 71 -11.66 5.47 -2.62
N LYS A 72 -12.73 5.58 -1.83
CA LYS A 72 -14.11 5.45 -2.32
C LYS A 72 -14.55 6.76 -2.99
#